data_AF-A0A382DWB1-F1
#
_entry.id   AF-A0A382DWB1-F1
#
_cell.length_a   1.000
_cell.length_b   1.000
_cell.length_c   1.000
_cell.angle_alpha   90.00
_cell.angle_beta   90.00
_cell.angle_gamma   90.00
#
_symmetry.space_group_name_H-M   'P 1'
#
loop_
_entity.id
_entity.type
_entity.pdbx_description
1 polymer ?
#
loop_
_entity_poly.entity_id
_entity_poly.type
_entity_poly.pdbx_seq_one_letter_code
_entity_poly.pdbx_strand_id
1 'polypeptide(L)' 'MNKPNYWQESIDFLQNNDKKLAQIIKKYNESMLIGSDNSLETLIRSVVGQQISVKAAASVWQKM' A
#
# COMPACT_ATOMS: atom_id res chain seq x y z
N MET A 1 -1.22 -0.04 15.25
CA MET A 1 -1.91 0.14 13.95
C MET A 1 -2.91 -1.00 13.79
N ASN A 2 -4.19 -0.68 13.67
CA ASN A 2 -5.23 -1.69 13.47
C ASN A 2 -5.40 -1.93 11.98
N LYS A 3 -5.63 -3.20 11.61
CA LYS A 3 -6.02 -3.56 10.25
C LYS A 3 -7.29 -2.79 9.87
N PRO A 4 -7.40 -2.26 8.63
CA PRO A 4 -8.67 -1.74 8.17
C PRO A 4 -9.77 -2.79 8.34
N ASN A 5 -10.98 -2.37 8.71
CA ASN A 5 -12.09 -3.29 9.01
C ASN A 5 -12.41 -4.24 7.82
N TYR A 6 -12.16 -3.78 6.60
CA TYR A 6 -12.37 -4.55 5.36
C TYR A 6 -11.21 -5.49 5.00
N TRP A 7 -10.11 -5.51 5.77
CA TRP A 7 -8.87 -6.19 5.38
C TRP A 7 -9.07 -7.70 5.21
N GLN A 8 -9.65 -8.36 6.21
CA GLN A 8 -9.83 -9.81 6.17
C GLN A 8 -10.86 -10.20 5.10
N GLU A 9 -11.97 -9.48 5.01
CA GLU A 9 -13.00 -9.68 3.98
C GLU A 9 -12.41 -9.57 2.56
N SER A 10 -11.54 -8.59 2.32
CA SER A 10 -10.87 -8.40 1.03
C SER A 10 -9.91 -9.55 0.71
N ILE A 11 -9.16 -10.03 1.70
CA ILE A 11 -8.27 -11.18 1.54
C ILE A 11 -9.07 -12.43 1.17
N ASP A 12 -10.13 -12.73 1.92
CA ASP A 12 -10.97 -13.90 1.69
C ASP A 12 -11.62 -13.84 0.30
N PHE A 13 -12.10 -12.68 -0.12
CA PHE A 13 -12.62 -12.45 -1.47
C PHE A 13 -11.57 -12.77 -2.55
N LEU A 14 -10.36 -12.23 -2.44
CA LEU A 14 -9.30 -12.45 -3.43
C LEU A 14 -8.86 -13.92 -3.48
N GLN A 15 -8.73 -14.58 -2.33
CA GLN A 15 -8.31 -15.98 -2.26
C GLN A 15 -9.35 -16.94 -2.86
N ASN A 16 -10.64 -16.64 -2.69
CA ASN A 16 -11.73 -17.46 -3.23
C ASN A 16 -11.93 -17.29 -4.75
N ASN A 17 -11.62 -16.10 -5.29
CA ASN A 17 -11.87 -15.78 -6.69
C ASN A 17 -10.65 -16.00 -7.61
N ASP A 18 -9.43 -16.02 -7.08
CA ASP A 18 -8.21 -16.21 -7.88
C ASP A 18 -7.17 -17.11 -7.19
N LYS A 19 -6.90 -18.27 -7.79
CA LYS A 19 -5.93 -19.25 -7.29
C LYS A 19 -4.49 -18.74 -7.28
N LYS A 20 -4.08 -17.90 -8.24
CA LYS A 20 -2.73 -17.32 -8.29
C LYS A 20 -2.57 -16.29 -7.19
N LEU A 21 -3.56 -15.41 -7.02
CA LEU A 21 -3.56 -14.46 -5.90
C LEU A 21 -3.60 -15.18 -4.56
N ALA A 22 -4.37 -16.27 -4.44
CA ALA A 22 -4.41 -17.08 -3.23
C ALA A 22 -3.03 -17.62 -2.83
N GLN A 23 -2.26 -18.12 -3.80
CA GLN A 23 -0.89 -18.58 -3.59
C GLN A 23 0.05 -17.45 -3.16
N ILE A 24 -0.04 -16.28 -3.80
CA ILE A 24 0.78 -15.11 -3.47
C ILE A 24 0.47 -14.61 -2.05
N ILE A 25 -0.81 -14.43 -1.72
CA ILE A 25 -1.27 -13.98 -0.41
C ILE A 25 -0.85 -14.96 0.68
N LYS A 26 -1.00 -16.28 0.44
CA LYS A 26 -0.60 -17.31 1.40
C LYS A 26 0.92 -17.32 1.62
N LYS A 27 1.71 -17.01 0.59
CA LYS A 27 3.18 -16.91 0.67
C LYS A 27 3.65 -15.63 1.39
N TYR A 28 2.90 -14.53 1.27
CA TYR A 28 3.28 -13.22 1.82
C TYR A 28 2.17 -12.65 2.73
N ASN A 29 1.84 -13.35 3.81
CA ASN A 29 0.68 -13.04 4.67
C ASN A 29 0.98 -12.04 5.81
N GLU A 30 2.22 -11.58 5.94
CA GLU A 30 2.67 -10.74 7.05
C GLU A 30 2.39 -9.25 6.82
N SER A 31 2.13 -8.84 5.58
CA SER A 31 1.89 -7.44 5.21
C SER A 31 0.42 -7.04 5.36
N MET A 32 0.19 -5.81 5.77
CA MET A 32 -1.13 -5.18 5.76
C MET A 32 -1.06 -3.77 5.18
N LEU A 33 -2.19 -3.29 4.63
CA LEU A 33 -2.29 -1.89 4.24
C LEU A 33 -2.22 -1.00 5.47
N ILE A 34 -1.32 -0.02 5.41
CA ILE A 34 -1.15 1.01 6.42
C ILE A 34 -1.58 2.33 5.76
N GLY A 35 -2.61 2.95 6.33
CA GLY A 35 -3.03 4.29 5.91
C GLY A 35 -2.08 5.36 6.45
N SER A 36 -2.07 6.51 5.77
CA SER A 36 -1.48 7.74 6.29
C SER A 36 -2.54 8.53 7.06
N ASP A 37 -2.15 9.11 8.19
CA ASP A 37 -3.04 9.95 9.00
C ASP A 37 -3.23 11.36 8.41
N ASN A 38 -2.44 11.74 7.40
CA ASN A 38 -2.50 13.05 6.74
C ASN A 38 -2.80 12.91 5.23
N SER A 39 -4.02 13.25 4.84
CA SER A 39 -4.48 13.20 3.46
C SER A 39 -3.76 14.21 2.55
N LEU A 40 -3.46 15.42 3.05
CA LEU A 40 -2.73 16.44 2.30
C LEU A 40 -1.29 15.99 2.01
N GLU A 41 -0.59 15.50 3.04
CA GLU A 41 0.78 14.98 2.86
C GLU A 41 0.80 13.82 1.85
N THR A 42 -0.19 12.93 1.94
CA THR A 42 -0.35 11.81 1.00
C THR A 42 -0.52 12.28 -0.44
N LEU A 43 -1.34 13.32 -0.65
CA LEU A 43 -1.54 13.91 -1.97
C LEU A 43 -0.25 14.53 -2.50
N ILE A 44 0.45 15.33 -1.69
CA ILE A 44 1.69 15.98 -2.12
C ILE A 44 2.77 14.92 -2.44
N ARG A 45 2.91 13.88 -1.60
CA ARG A 45 3.82 12.75 -1.87
C ARG A 45 3.48 12.04 -3.19
N SER A 46 2.19 11.90 -3.49
CA SER A 46 1.72 11.28 -4.73
C SER A 46 2.02 12.13 -5.96
N VAL A 47 2.05 13.46 -5.84
CA VAL A 47 2.46 14.38 -6.91
C VAL A 47 3.99 14.39 -7.07
N VAL A 48 4.74 14.50 -5.98
CA VAL A 48 6.21 14.53 -5.99
C VAL A 48 6.80 13.25 -6.59
N GLY A 49 6.19 12.10 -6.33
CA GLY A 49 6.70 10.80 -6.80
C GLY A 49 6.36 10.45 -8.24
N GLN A 50 5.64 11.29 -8.98
CA GLN A 50 5.22 10.95 -10.34
C GLN A 50 6.40 10.88 -11.30
N GLN A 51 6.43 9.82 -12.13
CA GLN A 51 7.42 9.58 -13.19
C GLN A 51 8.88 9.49 -12.72
N ILE A 52 9.11 9.34 -11.41
CA ILE A 52 10.46 9.18 -10.83
C ILE A 52 10.52 7.96 -9.91
N SER A 53 11.72 7.47 -9.65
CA SER A 53 11.91 6.36 -8.71
C SER A 53 11.54 6.76 -7.27
N VAL A 54 11.19 5.78 -6.44
CA VAL A 54 10.94 5.97 -5.00
C VAL A 54 12.14 6.66 -4.32
N LYS A 55 13.37 6.30 -4.69
CA LYS A 55 14.59 6.92 -4.16
C LYS A 55 14.69 8.40 -4.55
N ALA A 56 14.39 8.73 -5.80
CA ALA A 56 14.39 10.12 -6.27
C ALA A 56 13.30 10.94 -5.57
N ALA A 57 12.08 10.39 -5.45
CA ALA A 57 10.97 11.03 -4.75
C ALA A 57 11.31 11.32 -3.28
N ALA A 58 11.94 10.37 -2.59
CA ALA A 58 12.41 10.57 -1.22
C ALA A 58 13.47 11.67 -1.12
N SER A 59 14.42 11.74 -2.06
CA SER A 59 15.42 12.81 -2.10
C SER A 59 14.85 14.19 -2.40
N VAL A 60 13.80 14.29 -3.24
CA VAL A 60 13.09 15.56 -3.47
C VAL A 60 12.33 15.96 -2.22
N TRP A 61 11.62 15.01 -1.60
CA TRP A 61 10.86 15.25 -0.37
C TRP A 61 11.74 15.77 0.78
N GLN A 62 12.95 15.23 0.95
CA GLN A 62 13.90 15.68 1.98
C GLN A 62 14.40 17.13 1.80
N LYS A 63 14.23 17.72 0.61
CA LYS A 63 14.66 19.09 0.29
C LYS A 63 13.53 20.11 0.39
N MET A 64 12.29 19.67 0.59
CA MET A 64 11.12 20.52 0.85
C MET A 64 11.05 20.87 2.33
#